data_AF-A0AAR2L4P4-F1
#
_entry.id   AF-A0AAR2L4P4-F1
#
_cell.length_a   1.000
_cell.length_b   1.000
_cell.length_c   1.000
_cell.angle_alpha   90.00
_cell.angle_beta   90.00
_cell.angle_gamma   90.00
#
_symmetry.space_group_name_H-M   'P 1'
#
loop_
_entity.id
_entity.type
_entity.pdbx_description
1 polymer ?
#
loop_
_entity_poly.entity_id
_entity_poly.type
_entity_poly.pdbx_seq_one_letter_code
_entity_poly.pdbx_strand_id
1 'polypeptide(L)'
;MCLCVKRLSPLPCQYDAALTQPSTAPPCSQAPLCTLRVRQSPSCPQPVGMEGPTEPTTQSPQPQRKKWSEDFKFGKILGEGSFSTVVLAKELSTGKEYAIKILEKMHIRKENKTHYVKRERDILSSLNHPFFVKLYFTFQDAEKLYFGLSYAKNGELLRYIRKIGSFDETCTRFYTAEITCALEHLHSVGIIHRDLKPENILLNEEMHIQITDFGTAKQFSSDGAQTRANSFVGTAQYVSPELLTEKSACKSSDLWALGCIVYQLVAGLPPFRAANEYLIFQKIIKLEYEFPEKFFPKAKDLVEKLLCLDPTKRLGCEDMGGYNPLKVHPFFEGISWENLHSQTPPKLTPYLPAMAEDDEEYYGNYDDLLSQFSNMEVVQSSSSQALSVPGILLPLRSSSNIEQYIHGLDNNSFELDLQFSSEEKQLLLQKQTSGNPCLMLDISTKIRVSSAHLRWSSLALTCQEHHNNFFSAVSLSVLRHQFVENNLILKMGPVDKRKGLFARRRQLLLTEGPHLYYVDPVNKVLKGEIPWSPELRPEAKNFKTFFVHTPNRTYYLMDPNGNADKWCKKIQEVWGKIYHNHQTTDM
;
A
#
# COMPACT_ATOMS: atom_id res chain seq x y z
N MET A 1 13.27 25.66 21.55
CA MET A 1 13.24 27.13 21.55
C MET A 1 11.94 27.56 20.90
N CYS A 2 11.09 28.23 21.68
CA CYS A 2 9.81 28.78 21.24
C CYS A 2 10.04 29.97 20.30
N LEU A 3 9.24 30.08 19.25
CA LEU A 3 8.91 31.37 18.66
C LEU A 3 7.38 31.52 18.60
N CYS A 4 6.94 32.50 19.39
CA CYS A 4 5.58 32.94 19.61
C CYS A 4 5.28 34.03 18.57
N VAL A 5 4.27 33.86 17.72
CA VAL A 5 3.79 34.93 16.84
C VAL A 5 2.50 35.50 17.43
N LYS A 6 2.59 36.76 17.85
CA LYS A 6 1.53 37.56 18.47
C LYS A 6 0.33 37.72 17.53
N ARG A 7 -0.87 37.55 18.09
CA ARG A 7 -2.15 38.04 17.55
C ARG A 7 -2.14 39.57 17.53
N LEU A 8 -2.58 40.16 16.41
CA LEU A 8 -3.10 41.53 16.37
C LEU A 8 -4.59 41.45 16.00
N SER A 9 -5.41 42.08 16.83
CA SER A 9 -6.86 42.28 16.67
C SER A 9 -7.12 43.62 15.94
N PRO A 10 -8.33 43.84 15.39
CA PRO A 10 -8.58 44.83 14.34
C PRO A 10 -9.02 46.20 14.87
N LEU A 11 -8.88 47.24 14.04
CA LEU A 11 -9.49 48.57 14.20
C LEU A 11 -10.16 49.02 12.88
N PRO A 12 -11.12 49.97 12.94
CA PRO A 12 -12.41 49.83 12.27
C PRO A 12 -12.60 50.69 11.01
N CYS A 13 -13.77 50.45 10.39
CA CYS A 13 -14.39 51.15 9.25
C CYS A 13 -14.22 52.67 9.23
N GLN A 14 -14.05 53.22 8.02
CA GLN A 14 -14.63 54.49 7.63
C GLN A 14 -15.43 54.33 6.34
N TYR A 15 -16.63 54.89 6.38
CA TYR A 15 -17.60 55.04 5.31
C TYR A 15 -17.11 56.06 4.29
N ASP A 16 -17.46 55.86 3.02
CA ASP A 16 -17.97 56.97 2.21
C ASP A 16 -19.06 56.48 1.27
N ALA A 17 -20.20 57.16 1.35
CA ALA A 17 -21.42 56.91 0.60
C ALA A 17 -21.52 57.93 -0.54
N ALA A 18 -21.91 57.47 -1.73
CA ALA A 18 -22.44 58.34 -2.77
C ALA A 18 -23.79 57.78 -3.25
N LEU A 19 -24.79 58.63 -3.10
CA LEU A 19 -26.22 58.43 -3.36
C LEU A 19 -26.55 58.37 -4.85
N THR A 20 -27.54 57.55 -5.21
CA THR A 20 -28.51 57.90 -6.26
C THR A 20 -29.84 57.15 -6.01
N GLN A 21 -30.93 57.91 -6.09
CA GLN A 21 -32.29 57.56 -5.65
C GLN A 21 -33.12 56.81 -6.71
N PRO A 22 -34.30 56.26 -6.32
CA PRO A 22 -35.02 55.21 -7.05
C PRO A 22 -36.16 55.72 -7.96
N SER A 23 -36.50 54.94 -8.99
CA SER A 23 -37.66 55.18 -9.87
C SER A 23 -38.65 54.01 -9.80
N THR A 24 -39.76 54.30 -9.12
CA THR A 24 -41.17 53.88 -9.30
C THR A 24 -41.57 52.86 -10.38
N ALA A 25 -42.39 51.89 -9.95
CA ALA A 25 -43.21 51.00 -10.77
C ALA A 25 -44.61 51.59 -11.10
N PRO A 26 -45.33 51.01 -12.08
CA PRO A 26 -46.80 50.95 -12.04
C PRO A 26 -47.39 49.54 -12.31
N PRO A 27 -48.72 49.33 -12.15
CA PRO A 27 -49.32 48.03 -11.81
C PRO A 27 -50.38 47.45 -12.81
N CYS A 28 -50.76 46.18 -12.54
CA CYS A 28 -52.13 45.58 -12.61
C CYS A 28 -52.68 44.87 -13.87
N SER A 29 -53.60 43.92 -13.59
CA SER A 29 -54.65 43.21 -14.36
C SER A 29 -54.32 41.76 -14.79
N GLN A 30 -54.89 40.72 -14.14
CA GLN A 30 -56.26 40.14 -14.17
C GLN A 30 -56.58 39.24 -15.39
N ALA A 31 -57.16 38.07 -15.09
CA ALA A 31 -57.34 36.84 -15.88
C ALA A 31 -58.36 36.92 -17.06
N PRO A 32 -58.63 35.82 -17.80
CA PRO A 32 -59.60 34.83 -17.30
C PRO A 32 -59.34 33.34 -17.62
N LEU A 33 -60.01 32.50 -16.83
CA LEU A 33 -60.28 31.06 -17.01
C LEU A 33 -61.05 30.78 -18.31
N CYS A 34 -60.77 29.64 -18.95
CA CYS A 34 -61.76 28.98 -19.82
C CYS A 34 -61.80 27.47 -19.57
N THR A 35 -63.02 27.00 -19.30
CA THR A 35 -63.43 25.62 -19.01
C THR A 35 -63.94 24.97 -20.29
N LEU A 36 -63.63 23.69 -20.52
CA LEU A 36 -64.34 22.90 -21.54
C LEU A 36 -64.84 21.57 -20.96
N ARG A 37 -66.16 21.43 -21.07
CA ARG A 37 -67.02 20.37 -20.57
C ARG A 37 -67.03 19.14 -21.48
N VAL A 38 -67.21 18.01 -20.83
CA VAL A 38 -67.63 16.70 -21.34
C VAL A 38 -69.04 16.75 -21.98
N ARG A 39 -69.23 16.01 -23.08
CA ARG A 39 -70.54 15.55 -23.59
C ARG A 39 -70.47 14.06 -23.99
N GLN A 40 -71.60 13.38 -23.84
CA GLN A 40 -71.81 11.92 -23.75
C GLN A 40 -72.31 11.24 -25.06
N SER A 41 -72.04 9.91 -25.15
CA SER A 41 -72.84 8.77 -25.69
C SER A 41 -73.18 8.68 -27.21
N PRO A 42 -73.51 7.48 -27.81
CA PRO A 42 -74.00 6.21 -27.22
C PRO A 42 -73.55 4.82 -27.81
N SER A 43 -73.77 3.76 -26.98
CA SER A 43 -74.25 2.36 -27.21
C SER A 43 -73.71 1.35 -28.27
N CYS A 44 -73.17 0.21 -27.78
CA CYS A 44 -73.29 -1.26 -28.10
C CYS A 44 -73.54 -1.79 -29.54
N PRO A 45 -73.07 -3.01 -29.95
CA PRO A 45 -73.17 -4.28 -29.19
C PRO A 45 -71.97 -5.27 -29.27
N GLN A 46 -72.01 -6.33 -28.44
CA GLN A 46 -71.07 -7.48 -28.44
C GLN A 46 -71.24 -8.42 -29.65
N PRO A 47 -70.22 -9.25 -29.97
CA PRO A 47 -70.36 -10.68 -29.65
C PRO A 47 -69.07 -11.42 -29.20
N VAL A 48 -69.27 -12.32 -28.22
CA VAL A 48 -68.80 -13.72 -28.10
C VAL A 48 -67.38 -14.12 -28.57
N GLY A 49 -66.51 -14.38 -27.57
CA GLY A 49 -65.72 -15.62 -27.40
C GLY A 49 -64.53 -15.91 -28.32
N MET A 50 -63.30 -15.86 -27.77
CA MET A 50 -62.28 -16.92 -27.86
C MET A 50 -61.02 -16.55 -27.05
N GLU A 51 -60.31 -17.59 -26.60
CA GLU A 51 -59.27 -17.64 -25.56
C GLU A 51 -58.07 -16.69 -25.76
N GLY A 52 -57.57 -16.14 -24.66
CA GLY A 52 -56.49 -15.16 -24.64
C GLY A 52 -55.08 -15.77 -24.70
N PRO A 53 -54.10 -15.08 -25.31
CA PRO A 53 -52.69 -15.30 -25.01
C PRO A 53 -52.31 -14.50 -23.76
N THR A 54 -51.70 -15.19 -22.79
CA THR A 54 -51.12 -14.63 -21.57
C THR A 54 -50.14 -13.49 -21.86
N GLU A 55 -50.45 -12.29 -21.38
CA GLU A 55 -49.49 -11.18 -21.28
C GLU A 55 -48.37 -11.54 -20.28
N PRO A 56 -47.11 -11.17 -20.55
CA PRO A 56 -46.03 -11.32 -19.59
C PRO A 56 -46.23 -10.32 -18.44
N THR A 57 -46.56 -10.86 -17.26
CA THR A 57 -46.66 -10.11 -16.01
C THR A 57 -45.36 -9.35 -15.76
N THR A 58 -45.42 -8.03 -15.89
CA THR A 58 -44.34 -7.13 -15.48
C THR A 58 -44.24 -7.22 -13.95
N GLN A 59 -43.30 -8.03 -13.46
CA GLN A 59 -43.00 -8.11 -12.03
C GLN A 59 -42.46 -6.75 -11.58
N SER A 60 -43.22 -6.06 -10.72
CA SER A 60 -42.74 -4.94 -9.94
C SER A 60 -41.46 -5.33 -9.19
N PRO A 61 -40.40 -4.51 -9.17
CA PRO A 61 -39.16 -4.85 -8.47
C PRO A 61 -39.46 -5.07 -6.99
N GLN A 62 -39.26 -6.30 -6.51
CA GLN A 62 -39.43 -6.61 -5.10
C GLN A 62 -38.46 -5.77 -4.24
N PRO A 63 -38.89 -5.29 -3.07
CA PRO A 63 -38.02 -4.52 -2.19
C PRO A 63 -36.81 -5.38 -1.80
N GLN A 64 -35.60 -4.90 -2.12
CA GLN A 64 -34.37 -5.60 -1.80
C GLN A 64 -34.30 -5.82 -0.28
N ARG A 65 -34.31 -7.10 0.14
CA ARG A 65 -34.07 -7.51 1.52
C ARG A 65 -32.77 -6.87 2.00
N LYS A 66 -32.79 -6.20 3.17
CA LYS A 66 -31.58 -5.70 3.83
C LYS A 66 -30.62 -6.88 4.06
N LYS A 67 -29.39 -6.73 3.59
CA LYS A 67 -28.32 -7.73 3.76
C LYS A 67 -27.70 -7.62 5.15
N TRP A 68 -27.27 -8.76 5.68
CA TRP A 68 -26.59 -8.88 6.97
C TRP A 68 -25.32 -9.73 6.85
N SER A 69 -24.50 -9.77 7.90
CA SER A 69 -23.26 -10.56 7.93
C SER A 69 -23.50 -12.05 7.66
N GLU A 70 -24.63 -12.59 8.11
CA GLU A 70 -24.99 -14.01 8.00
C GLU A 70 -25.36 -14.40 6.55
N ASP A 71 -25.64 -13.43 5.68
CA ASP A 71 -25.93 -13.67 4.26
C ASP A 71 -24.67 -13.98 3.45
N PHE A 72 -23.48 -13.92 4.06
CA PHE A 72 -22.20 -14.07 3.38
C PHE A 72 -21.31 -15.13 4.01
N LYS A 73 -20.64 -15.89 3.15
CA LYS A 73 -19.47 -16.69 3.52
C LYS A 73 -18.20 -15.86 3.29
N PHE A 74 -17.57 -15.41 4.37
CA PHE A 74 -16.30 -14.70 4.34
C PHE A 74 -15.15 -15.67 4.01
N GLY A 75 -14.22 -15.21 3.16
CA GLY A 75 -13.04 -15.92 2.70
C GLY A 75 -11.75 -15.20 3.08
N LYS A 76 -10.78 -15.19 2.17
CA LYS A 76 -9.46 -14.58 2.39
C LYS A 76 -9.54 -13.06 2.57
N ILE A 77 -8.64 -12.52 3.37
CA ILE A 77 -8.38 -11.08 3.44
C ILE A 77 -7.74 -10.64 2.12
N LEU A 78 -8.27 -9.58 1.52
CA LEU A 78 -7.79 -8.99 0.28
C LEU A 78 -6.86 -7.80 0.54
N GLY A 79 -7.06 -7.09 1.65
CA GLY A 79 -6.22 -5.96 2.05
C GLY A 79 -6.57 -5.45 3.45
N GLU A 80 -5.58 -4.83 4.09
CA GLU A 80 -5.71 -4.24 5.42
C GLU A 80 -5.32 -2.77 5.39
N GLY A 81 -6.24 -1.91 5.83
CA GLY A 81 -6.04 -0.48 5.99
C GLY A 81 -5.90 -0.08 7.45
N SER A 82 -5.72 1.21 7.71
CA SER A 82 -5.52 1.73 9.08
C SER A 82 -6.71 1.52 10.03
N PHE A 83 -7.94 1.52 9.51
CA PHE A 83 -9.18 1.34 10.29
C PHE A 83 -10.20 0.43 9.56
N SER A 84 -9.75 -0.32 8.55
CA SER A 84 -10.61 -1.18 7.74
C SER A 84 -9.91 -2.45 7.29
N THR A 85 -10.65 -3.54 7.18
CA THR A 85 -10.19 -4.80 6.58
C THR A 85 -11.08 -5.13 5.39
N VAL A 86 -10.50 -5.46 4.25
CA VAL A 86 -11.23 -5.89 3.06
C VAL A 86 -11.15 -7.39 2.94
N VAL A 87 -12.30 -8.06 2.87
CA VAL A 87 -12.40 -9.52 2.85
C VAL A 87 -13.19 -9.96 1.61
N LEU A 88 -12.72 -11.01 0.94
CA LEU A 88 -13.51 -11.67 -0.10
C LEU A 88 -14.72 -12.33 0.54
N ALA A 89 -15.91 -12.08 0.03
CA ALA A 89 -17.13 -12.69 0.56
C ALA A 89 -18.01 -13.21 -0.58
N LYS A 90 -18.58 -14.40 -0.39
CA LYS A 90 -19.55 -14.99 -1.32
C LYS A 90 -20.94 -14.90 -0.70
N GLU A 91 -21.86 -14.24 -1.38
CA GLU A 91 -23.27 -14.16 -0.97
C GLU A 91 -23.91 -15.55 -1.09
N LEU A 92 -24.53 -16.04 -0.02
CA LEU A 92 -25.04 -17.41 0.05
C LEU A 92 -26.21 -17.66 -0.90
N SER A 93 -27.07 -16.67 -1.08
CA SER A 93 -28.29 -16.78 -1.91
C SER A 93 -28.01 -16.74 -3.41
N THR A 94 -27.03 -15.95 -3.84
CA THR A 94 -26.74 -15.73 -5.28
C THR A 94 -25.46 -16.41 -5.74
N GLY A 95 -24.59 -16.80 -4.82
CA GLY A 95 -23.24 -17.25 -5.12
C GLY A 95 -22.31 -16.15 -5.64
N LYS A 96 -22.75 -14.88 -5.69
CA LYS A 96 -21.96 -13.78 -6.21
C LYS A 96 -20.86 -13.37 -5.23
N GLU A 97 -19.68 -13.09 -5.77
CA GLU A 97 -18.51 -12.65 -5.01
C GLU A 97 -18.45 -11.13 -4.88
N TYR A 98 -18.05 -10.66 -3.70
CA TYR A 98 -17.88 -9.26 -3.36
C TYR A 98 -16.58 -9.07 -2.57
N ALA A 99 -16.00 -7.88 -2.69
CA ALA A 99 -15.01 -7.41 -1.73
C ALA A 99 -15.77 -6.64 -0.63
N ILE A 100 -15.86 -7.18 0.58
CA ILE A 100 -16.52 -6.51 1.71
C ILE A 100 -15.47 -5.74 2.51
N LYS A 101 -15.55 -4.40 2.46
CA LYS A 101 -14.75 -3.52 3.32
C LYS A 101 -15.46 -3.36 4.65
N ILE A 102 -14.83 -3.87 5.71
CA ILE A 102 -15.32 -3.87 7.09
C ILE A 102 -14.60 -2.78 7.85
N LEU A 103 -15.32 -1.88 8.51
CA LEU A 103 -14.73 -0.76 9.26
C LEU A 103 -15.25 -0.73 10.71
N GLU A 104 -14.35 -0.57 11.68
CA GLU A 104 -14.70 -0.56 13.10
C GLU A 104 -15.18 0.82 13.57
N LYS A 105 -16.43 0.91 14.05
CA LYS A 105 -17.05 2.19 14.45
C LYS A 105 -16.30 2.88 15.59
N MET A 106 -15.83 2.11 16.57
CA MET A 106 -15.10 2.65 17.72
C MET A 106 -13.77 3.26 17.28
N HIS A 107 -13.02 2.57 16.42
CA HIS A 107 -11.76 3.07 15.86
C HIS A 107 -11.99 4.34 15.04
N ILE A 108 -12.97 4.34 14.14
CA ILE A 108 -13.31 5.51 13.30
C ILE A 108 -13.62 6.74 14.15
N ARG A 109 -14.41 6.58 15.23
CA ARG A 109 -14.77 7.67 16.13
C ARG A 109 -13.55 8.18 16.90
N LYS A 110 -12.74 7.26 17.44
CA LYS A 110 -11.52 7.59 18.20
C LYS A 110 -10.52 8.40 17.36
N GLU A 111 -10.34 8.04 16.09
CA GLU A 111 -9.41 8.71 15.16
C GLU A 111 -10.03 9.91 14.42
N ASN A 112 -11.25 10.32 14.78
CA ASN A 112 -12.01 11.39 14.11
C ASN A 112 -12.11 11.20 12.58
N LYS A 113 -12.33 9.96 12.12
CA LYS A 113 -12.38 9.59 10.69
C LYS A 113 -13.78 9.47 10.11
N THR A 114 -14.83 9.77 10.87
CA THR A 114 -16.23 9.60 10.46
C THR A 114 -16.57 10.27 9.13
N HIS A 115 -16.01 11.45 8.85
CA HIS A 115 -16.25 12.17 7.60
C HIS A 115 -15.59 11.53 6.38
N TYR A 116 -14.43 10.88 6.53
CA TYR A 116 -13.79 10.13 5.44
C TYR A 116 -14.67 8.95 5.01
N VAL A 117 -15.22 8.21 5.98
CA VAL A 117 -16.08 7.04 5.72
C VAL A 117 -17.40 7.43 5.05
N LYS A 118 -18.06 8.50 5.55
CA LYS A 118 -19.29 9.01 4.91
C LYS A 118 -19.03 9.47 3.48
N ARG A 119 -17.94 10.23 3.27
CA ARG A 119 -17.55 10.71 1.96
C ARG A 119 -17.29 9.58 0.97
N GLU A 120 -16.54 8.56 1.38
CA GLU A 120 -16.26 7.39 0.55
C GLU A 120 -17.56 6.74 0.07
N ARG A 121 -18.51 6.49 0.99
CA ARG A 121 -19.83 5.95 0.66
C ARG A 121 -20.58 6.84 -0.33
N ASP A 122 -20.64 8.14 -0.06
CA ASP A 122 -21.46 9.08 -0.84
C ASP A 122 -20.94 9.20 -2.28
N ILE A 123 -19.62 9.32 -2.44
CA ILE A 123 -18.98 9.36 -3.76
C ILE A 123 -19.19 8.04 -4.48
N LEU A 124 -18.84 6.90 -3.88
CA LEU A 124 -19.00 5.59 -4.51
C LEU A 124 -20.45 5.27 -4.90
N SER A 125 -21.43 5.80 -4.15
CA SER A 125 -22.86 5.64 -4.48
C SER A 125 -23.28 6.46 -5.71
N SER A 126 -22.58 7.57 -5.99
CA SER A 126 -22.86 8.47 -7.11
C SER A 126 -22.13 8.11 -8.40
N LEU A 127 -21.02 7.36 -8.31
CA LEU A 127 -20.21 6.99 -9.46
C LEU A 127 -20.83 5.81 -10.22
N ASN A 128 -21.01 5.98 -11.52
CA ASN A 128 -21.46 4.92 -12.43
C ASN A 128 -20.62 4.91 -13.69
N HIS A 129 -19.44 4.31 -13.61
CA HIS A 129 -18.50 4.21 -14.73
C HIS A 129 -17.61 2.96 -14.56
N PRO A 130 -17.29 2.23 -15.65
CA PRO A 130 -16.66 0.90 -15.58
C PRO A 130 -15.29 0.88 -14.88
N PHE A 131 -14.54 1.97 -14.98
CA PHE A 131 -13.19 2.10 -14.41
C PHE A 131 -13.13 2.43 -12.91
N PHE A 132 -14.25 2.31 -12.20
CA PHE A 132 -14.31 2.51 -10.75
C PHE A 132 -14.82 1.26 -10.04
N VAL A 133 -14.36 1.05 -8.81
CA VAL A 133 -14.96 0.07 -7.92
C VAL A 133 -16.41 0.45 -7.66
N LYS A 134 -17.33 -0.50 -7.89
CA LYS A 134 -18.77 -0.28 -7.68
C LYS A 134 -19.18 -0.61 -6.26
N LEU A 135 -19.88 0.31 -5.60
CA LEU A 135 -20.56 0.04 -4.33
C LEU A 135 -21.96 -0.52 -4.62
N TYR A 136 -22.20 -1.77 -4.23
CA TYR A 136 -23.49 -2.44 -4.43
C TYR A 136 -24.45 -2.24 -3.27
N PHE A 137 -23.95 -2.29 -2.04
CA PHE A 137 -24.76 -2.17 -0.83
C PHE A 137 -23.91 -1.77 0.37
N THR A 138 -24.57 -1.26 1.40
CA THR A 138 -23.97 -1.04 2.71
C THR A 138 -24.86 -1.57 3.81
N PHE A 139 -24.28 -2.12 4.86
CA PHE A 139 -25.00 -2.47 6.09
C PHE A 139 -24.11 -2.21 7.32
N GLN A 140 -24.68 -2.38 8.51
CA GLN A 140 -23.96 -2.17 9.77
C GLN A 140 -24.56 -3.04 10.87
N ASP A 141 -23.73 -3.44 11.84
CA ASP A 141 -24.17 -4.07 13.09
C ASP A 141 -23.88 -3.14 14.28
N ALA A 142 -23.77 -3.65 15.52
CA ALA A 142 -23.44 -2.82 16.68
C ALA A 142 -22.04 -2.19 16.61
N GLU A 143 -21.06 -2.88 16.02
CA GLU A 143 -19.62 -2.58 16.14
C GLU A 143 -19.00 -2.09 14.83
N LYS A 144 -19.53 -2.50 13.68
CA LYS A 144 -18.88 -2.42 12.37
C LYS A 144 -19.80 -1.84 11.29
N LEU A 145 -19.17 -1.25 10.28
CA LEU A 145 -19.76 -0.82 9.01
C LEU A 145 -19.26 -1.75 7.90
N TYR A 146 -20.10 -2.07 6.93
CA TYR A 146 -19.80 -2.99 5.85
C TYR A 146 -20.17 -2.38 4.50
N PHE A 147 -19.18 -2.27 3.61
CA PHE A 147 -19.39 -1.84 2.22
C PHE A 147 -19.18 -3.03 1.29
N GLY A 148 -20.22 -3.42 0.55
CA GLY A 148 -20.15 -4.47 -0.45
C GLY A 148 -19.71 -3.91 -1.79
N LEU A 149 -18.47 -4.17 -2.18
CA LEU A 149 -17.81 -3.62 -3.36
C LEU A 149 -17.65 -4.67 -4.46
N SER A 150 -17.49 -4.23 -5.71
CA SER A 150 -17.02 -5.11 -6.80
C SER A 150 -15.66 -5.71 -6.46
N TYR A 151 -15.49 -6.99 -6.74
CA TYR A 151 -14.23 -7.70 -6.48
C TYR A 151 -13.27 -7.57 -7.68
N ALA A 152 -12.19 -6.81 -7.51
CA ALA A 152 -11.10 -6.72 -8.47
C ALA A 152 -10.13 -7.92 -8.28
N LYS A 153 -10.34 -9.00 -9.05
CA LYS A 153 -9.66 -10.29 -8.88
C LYS A 153 -8.13 -10.22 -8.98
N ASN A 154 -7.63 -9.32 -9.83
CA ASN A 154 -6.21 -9.22 -10.15
C ASN A 154 -5.43 -8.29 -9.19
N GLY A 155 -6.11 -7.64 -8.25
CA GLY A 155 -5.47 -6.85 -7.19
C GLY A 155 -4.92 -5.51 -7.69
N GLU A 156 -3.87 -5.01 -7.04
CA GLU A 156 -3.30 -3.67 -7.29
C GLU A 156 -2.43 -3.62 -8.55
N LEU A 157 -2.53 -2.55 -9.34
CA LEU A 157 -1.64 -2.25 -10.47
C LEU A 157 -0.18 -2.17 -10.02
N LEU A 158 0.09 -1.64 -8.82
CA LEU A 158 1.44 -1.58 -8.25
C LEU A 158 2.12 -2.96 -8.19
N ARG A 159 1.36 -4.03 -7.93
CA ARG A 159 1.90 -5.40 -7.87
C ARG A 159 2.50 -5.80 -9.21
N TYR A 160 1.89 -5.39 -10.31
CA TYR A 160 2.36 -5.70 -11.65
C TYR A 160 3.61 -4.89 -11.99
N ILE A 161 3.62 -3.59 -11.70
CA ILE A 161 4.82 -2.73 -11.87
C ILE A 161 6.01 -3.35 -11.13
N ARG A 162 5.84 -3.72 -9.85
CA ARG A 162 6.90 -4.36 -9.06
C ARG A 162 7.34 -5.73 -9.59
N LYS A 163 6.39 -6.52 -10.14
CA LYS A 163 6.68 -7.87 -10.63
C LYS A 163 7.44 -7.86 -11.95
N ILE A 164 7.08 -6.98 -12.87
CA ILE A 164 7.64 -6.98 -14.23
C ILE A 164 8.68 -5.88 -14.46
N GLY A 165 8.90 -5.02 -13.46
CA GLY A 165 9.85 -3.91 -13.49
C GLY A 165 9.24 -2.67 -14.14
N SER A 166 8.98 -2.74 -15.45
CA SER A 166 8.38 -1.66 -16.23
C SER A 166 7.45 -2.18 -17.31
N PHE A 167 6.58 -1.31 -17.84
CA PHE A 167 5.62 -1.62 -18.89
C PHE A 167 6.22 -1.21 -20.23
N ASP A 168 5.92 -1.98 -21.27
CA ASP A 168 6.20 -1.56 -22.65
C ASP A 168 5.30 -0.37 -23.06
N GLU A 169 5.56 0.20 -24.25
CA GLU A 169 4.83 1.38 -24.70
C GLU A 169 3.33 1.10 -24.88
N THR A 170 2.99 -0.10 -25.36
CA THR A 170 1.61 -0.52 -25.62
C THR A 170 0.80 -0.62 -24.33
N CYS A 171 1.33 -1.32 -23.33
CA CYS A 171 0.70 -1.45 -22.02
C CYS A 171 0.62 -0.10 -21.32
N THR A 172 1.70 0.68 -21.35
CA THR A 172 1.71 2.03 -20.77
C THR A 172 0.62 2.89 -21.39
N ARG A 173 0.51 2.89 -22.73
CA ARG A 173 -0.49 3.67 -23.46
C ARG A 173 -1.91 3.24 -23.11
N PHE A 174 -2.17 1.94 -23.08
CA PHE A 174 -3.50 1.39 -22.78
C PHE A 174 -3.95 1.78 -21.37
N TYR A 175 -3.17 1.46 -20.33
CA TYR A 175 -3.55 1.76 -18.96
C TYR A 175 -3.62 3.26 -18.68
N THR A 176 -2.75 4.06 -19.29
CA THR A 176 -2.81 5.53 -19.19
C THR A 176 -4.10 6.07 -19.82
N ALA A 177 -4.55 5.51 -20.94
CA ALA A 177 -5.81 5.89 -21.57
C ALA A 177 -7.02 5.57 -20.67
N GLU A 178 -7.03 4.41 -20.01
CA GLU A 178 -8.11 4.07 -19.07
C GLU A 178 -8.15 5.03 -17.89
N ILE A 179 -6.99 5.32 -17.29
CA ILE A 179 -6.91 6.28 -16.16
C ILE A 179 -7.37 7.66 -16.62
N THR A 180 -7.00 8.09 -17.83
CA THR A 180 -7.42 9.37 -18.41
C THR A 180 -8.94 9.43 -18.57
N CYS A 181 -9.57 8.37 -19.08
CA CYS A 181 -11.04 8.28 -19.20
C CYS A 181 -11.74 8.29 -17.84
N ALA A 182 -11.18 7.57 -16.86
CA ALA A 182 -11.71 7.58 -15.50
C ALA A 182 -11.63 8.99 -14.88
N LEU A 183 -10.49 9.67 -15.00
CA LEU A 183 -10.31 11.03 -14.47
C LEU A 183 -11.22 12.05 -15.16
N GLU A 184 -11.41 11.95 -16.47
CA GLU A 184 -12.37 12.79 -17.20
C GLU A 184 -13.77 12.66 -16.61
N HIS A 185 -14.25 11.42 -16.43
CA HIS A 185 -15.55 11.18 -15.81
C HIS A 185 -15.62 11.78 -14.40
N LEU A 186 -14.62 11.51 -13.56
CA LEU A 186 -14.56 11.97 -12.17
C LEU A 186 -14.59 13.50 -12.07
N HIS A 187 -13.83 14.17 -12.93
CA HIS A 187 -13.74 15.63 -12.97
C HIS A 187 -14.98 16.28 -13.58
N SER A 188 -15.67 15.61 -14.50
CA SER A 188 -16.95 16.07 -15.07
C SER A 188 -18.07 16.15 -14.03
N VAL A 189 -18.07 15.24 -13.05
CA VAL A 189 -19.00 15.24 -11.91
C VAL A 189 -18.48 16.08 -10.72
N GLY A 190 -17.40 16.84 -10.92
CA GLY A 190 -16.87 17.78 -9.94
C GLY A 190 -16.15 17.12 -8.75
N ILE A 191 -15.65 15.90 -8.90
CA ILE A 191 -14.90 15.19 -7.86
C ILE A 191 -13.40 15.23 -8.17
N ILE A 192 -12.57 15.47 -7.15
CA ILE A 192 -11.11 15.32 -7.16
C ILE A 192 -10.76 14.09 -6.32
N HIS A 193 -9.91 13.20 -6.85
CA HIS A 193 -9.48 11.98 -6.15
C HIS A 193 -8.53 12.29 -4.97
N ARG A 194 -7.51 13.13 -5.19
CA ARG A 194 -6.48 13.58 -4.22
C ARG A 194 -5.47 12.54 -3.74
N ASP A 195 -5.74 11.24 -3.86
CA ASP A 195 -4.77 10.19 -3.51
C ASP A 195 -4.65 9.15 -4.63
N LEU A 196 -4.53 9.62 -5.88
CA LEU A 196 -4.36 8.74 -7.04
C LEU A 196 -2.93 8.21 -7.08
N LYS A 197 -2.79 6.88 -7.10
CA LYS A 197 -1.52 6.15 -7.09
C LYS A 197 -1.75 4.69 -7.52
N PRO A 198 -0.74 3.94 -7.97
CA PRO A 198 -0.93 2.57 -8.45
C PRO A 198 -1.49 1.59 -7.40
N GLU A 199 -1.36 1.86 -6.10
CA GLU A 199 -2.01 1.11 -5.01
C GLU A 199 -3.54 1.25 -5.05
N ASN A 200 -4.03 2.42 -5.46
CA ASN A 200 -5.46 2.76 -5.50
C ASN A 200 -6.08 2.48 -6.89
N ILE A 201 -5.34 1.82 -7.78
CA ILE A 201 -5.81 1.37 -9.10
C ILE A 201 -5.79 -0.15 -9.08
N LEU A 202 -6.97 -0.76 -8.96
CA LEU A 202 -7.10 -2.22 -8.97
C LEU A 202 -7.34 -2.74 -10.39
N LEU A 203 -7.23 -4.05 -10.58
CA LEU A 203 -7.49 -4.73 -11.85
C LEU A 203 -8.60 -5.77 -11.68
N ASN A 204 -9.63 -5.69 -12.52
CA ASN A 204 -10.71 -6.68 -12.56
C ASN A 204 -10.26 -8.00 -13.20
N GLU A 205 -11.17 -8.97 -13.37
CA GLU A 205 -10.87 -10.27 -13.97
C GLU A 205 -10.34 -10.16 -15.40
N GLU A 206 -10.85 -9.20 -16.16
CA GLU A 206 -10.51 -8.91 -17.55
C GLU A 206 -9.27 -8.00 -17.70
N MET A 207 -8.59 -7.66 -16.60
CA MET A 207 -7.40 -6.78 -16.56
C MET A 207 -7.66 -5.29 -16.88
N HIS A 208 -8.91 -4.84 -16.82
CA HIS A 208 -9.28 -3.41 -16.84
C HIS A 208 -9.13 -2.78 -15.45
N ILE A 209 -8.85 -1.48 -15.42
CA ILE A 209 -8.70 -0.77 -14.13
C ILE A 209 -10.01 -0.65 -13.36
N GLN A 210 -9.91 -0.62 -12.04
CA GLN A 210 -10.96 -0.21 -11.11
C GLN A 210 -10.35 0.68 -10.03
N ILE A 211 -10.51 1.99 -10.17
CA ILE A 211 -10.03 2.98 -9.20
C ILE A 211 -10.85 2.89 -7.90
N THR A 212 -10.16 3.00 -6.77
CA THR A 212 -10.72 2.86 -5.41
C THR A 212 -10.16 3.92 -4.45
N ASP A 213 -10.61 3.87 -3.19
CA ASP A 213 -10.18 4.73 -2.07
C ASP A 213 -10.59 6.22 -2.18
N PHE A 214 -11.90 6.45 -2.24
CA PHE A 214 -12.51 7.78 -2.25
C PHE A 214 -12.63 8.44 -0.86
N GLY A 215 -12.05 7.85 0.19
CA GLY A 215 -12.12 8.40 1.54
C GLY A 215 -11.56 9.81 1.59
N THR A 216 -10.48 10.05 0.85
CA THR A 216 -9.75 11.32 0.80
C THR A 216 -10.19 12.21 -0.35
N ALA A 217 -11.14 11.79 -1.19
CA ALA A 217 -11.62 12.58 -2.31
C ALA A 217 -12.31 13.89 -1.86
N LYS A 218 -12.67 14.75 -2.80
CA LYS A 218 -13.42 15.98 -2.54
C LYS A 218 -14.37 16.28 -3.69
N GLN A 219 -15.63 16.55 -3.35
CA GLN A 219 -16.62 17.03 -4.31
C GLN A 219 -16.75 18.54 -4.20
N PHE A 220 -16.75 19.25 -5.32
CA PHE A 220 -17.10 20.67 -5.35
C PHE A 220 -18.62 20.83 -5.33
N SER A 221 -19.10 21.73 -4.48
CA SER A 221 -20.47 22.24 -4.58
C SER A 221 -20.55 23.29 -5.70
N SER A 222 -21.62 23.24 -6.49
CA SER A 222 -21.94 24.21 -7.56
C SER A 222 -22.07 25.66 -7.07
N ASP A 223 -22.26 25.88 -5.76
CA ASP A 223 -22.56 27.19 -5.16
C ASP A 223 -21.33 28.12 -4.96
N GLY A 224 -20.26 27.98 -5.75
CA GLY A 224 -19.15 28.96 -5.82
C GLY A 224 -18.30 29.15 -4.56
N ALA A 225 -18.71 28.62 -3.41
CA ALA A 225 -17.94 28.65 -2.18
C ALA A 225 -16.86 27.56 -2.23
N GLN A 226 -15.71 27.89 -2.84
CA GLN A 226 -14.46 27.14 -2.67
C GLN A 226 -14.09 27.10 -1.18
N THR A 227 -14.59 26.09 -0.47
CA THR A 227 -14.01 25.73 0.82
C THR A 227 -12.61 25.20 0.52
N ARG A 228 -11.59 26.05 0.69
CA ARG A 228 -10.17 25.67 0.51
C ARG A 228 -9.91 24.32 1.21
N ALA A 229 -9.33 23.38 0.47
CA ALA A 229 -9.14 22.00 0.93
C ALA A 229 -7.95 21.89 1.90
N ASN A 230 -8.08 22.41 3.12
CA ASN A 230 -6.97 22.53 4.09
C ASN A 230 -6.51 21.21 4.74
N SER A 231 -6.80 20.04 4.16
CA SER A 231 -6.39 18.74 4.70
C SER A 231 -5.25 18.13 3.88
N PHE A 232 -4.05 18.10 4.45
CA PHE A 232 -2.89 17.39 3.89
C PHE A 232 -3.16 15.88 3.92
N VAL A 233 -3.41 15.28 2.75
CA VAL A 233 -3.67 13.84 2.60
C VAL A 233 -3.08 13.40 1.25
N GLY A 234 -2.26 12.36 1.24
CA GLY A 234 -1.66 11.78 0.03
C GLY A 234 -0.38 11.00 0.33
N THR A 235 -0.04 10.01 -0.51
CA THR A 235 1.31 9.41 -0.50
C THR A 235 2.34 10.41 -1.04
N ALA A 236 3.42 10.67 -0.29
CA ALA A 236 4.37 11.74 -0.57
C ALA A 236 4.90 11.82 -2.03
N GLN A 237 5.01 10.67 -2.71
CA GLN A 237 5.54 10.54 -4.07
C GLN A 237 4.60 11.08 -5.17
N TYR A 238 3.30 11.20 -4.92
CA TYR A 238 2.28 11.62 -5.91
C TYR A 238 1.61 12.94 -5.53
N VAL A 239 2.03 13.55 -4.40
CA VAL A 239 1.51 14.84 -3.96
C VAL A 239 1.92 15.93 -4.95
N SER A 240 0.98 16.79 -5.32
CA SER A 240 1.21 17.92 -6.21
C SER A 240 1.84 19.12 -5.48
N PRO A 241 2.60 19.99 -6.18
CA PRO A 241 3.30 21.11 -5.57
C PRO A 241 2.35 22.12 -4.91
N GLU A 242 1.18 22.40 -5.49
CA GLU A 242 0.18 23.33 -4.93
C GLU A 242 -0.41 22.84 -3.59
N LEU A 243 -0.45 21.52 -3.36
CA LEU A 243 -0.86 20.97 -2.07
C LEU A 243 0.21 21.20 -0.99
N LEU A 244 1.48 21.31 -1.38
CA LEU A 244 2.61 21.59 -0.48
C LEU A 244 2.73 23.10 -0.18
N THR A 245 2.59 23.95 -1.19
CA THR A 245 2.84 25.40 -1.10
C THR A 245 1.60 26.17 -0.62
N GLU A 246 0.46 25.93 -1.25
CA GLU A 246 -0.79 26.68 -1.02
C GLU A 246 -1.78 25.94 -0.13
N LYS A 247 -1.47 24.67 0.20
CA LYS A 247 -2.35 23.77 0.96
C LYS A 247 -3.73 23.64 0.31
N SER A 248 -3.76 23.70 -1.02
CA SER A 248 -4.97 23.59 -1.80
C SER A 248 -4.78 22.54 -2.90
N ALA A 249 -5.80 21.71 -3.12
CA ALA A 249 -5.84 20.73 -4.20
C ALA A 249 -6.95 21.13 -5.17
N CYS A 250 -6.69 20.93 -6.46
CA CYS A 250 -7.62 21.17 -7.55
C CYS A 250 -7.72 19.91 -8.43
N LYS A 251 -8.58 19.93 -9.46
CA LYS A 251 -8.68 18.83 -10.43
C LYS A 251 -7.32 18.55 -11.10
N SER A 252 -6.56 19.61 -11.38
CA SER A 252 -5.21 19.50 -11.94
C SER A 252 -4.20 18.78 -11.03
N SER A 253 -4.49 18.64 -9.73
CA SER A 253 -3.67 17.84 -8.81
C SER A 253 -3.73 16.35 -9.15
N ASP A 254 -4.85 15.83 -9.66
CA ASP A 254 -4.94 14.44 -10.13
C ASP A 254 -4.17 14.24 -11.45
N LEU A 255 -4.05 15.29 -12.29
CA LEU A 255 -3.25 15.25 -13.52
C LEU A 255 -1.75 15.20 -13.24
N TRP A 256 -1.30 15.86 -12.16
CA TRP A 256 0.07 15.69 -11.65
C TRP A 256 0.33 14.23 -11.24
N ALA A 257 -0.60 13.64 -10.48
CA ALA A 257 -0.49 12.24 -10.08
C ALA A 257 -0.50 11.29 -11.30
N LEU A 258 -1.30 11.59 -12.33
CA LEU A 258 -1.25 10.88 -13.61
C LEU A 258 0.15 10.95 -14.24
N GLY A 259 0.79 12.12 -14.28
CA GLY A 259 2.17 12.27 -14.76
C GLY A 259 3.17 11.40 -13.99
N CYS A 260 3.07 11.37 -12.65
CA CYS A 260 3.88 10.48 -11.82
C CYS A 260 3.63 8.99 -12.12
N ILE A 261 2.38 8.59 -12.33
CA ILE A 261 2.01 7.21 -12.66
C ILE A 261 2.56 6.82 -14.04
N VAL A 262 2.40 7.65 -15.07
CA VAL A 262 2.94 7.40 -16.42
C VAL A 262 4.45 7.24 -16.36
N TYR A 263 5.14 8.13 -15.65
CA TYR A 263 6.58 8.00 -15.42
C TYR A 263 6.93 6.65 -14.78
N GLN A 264 6.20 6.24 -13.74
CA GLN A 264 6.46 4.99 -13.03
C GLN A 264 6.13 3.74 -13.86
N LEU A 265 5.12 3.78 -14.73
CA LEU A 265 4.83 2.66 -15.62
C LEU A 265 6.01 2.40 -16.56
N VAL A 266 6.67 3.46 -17.05
CA VAL A 266 7.79 3.36 -18.01
C VAL A 266 9.13 3.11 -17.31
N ALA A 267 9.40 3.79 -16.20
CA ALA A 267 10.68 3.73 -15.49
C ALA A 267 10.71 2.71 -14.33
N GLY A 268 9.57 2.11 -13.99
CA GLY A 268 9.40 1.20 -12.85
C GLY A 268 9.34 1.86 -11.47
N LEU A 269 9.79 3.11 -11.37
CA LEU A 269 9.86 3.88 -10.13
C LEU A 269 9.23 5.27 -10.31
N PRO A 270 8.62 5.88 -9.28
CA PRO A 270 8.08 7.24 -9.39
C PRO A 270 9.21 8.28 -9.59
N PRO A 271 8.88 9.46 -10.18
CA PRO A 271 9.88 10.47 -10.53
C PRO A 271 10.51 11.12 -9.30
N PHE A 272 9.72 11.38 -8.25
CA PHE A 272 10.19 12.02 -7.03
C PHE A 272 10.43 10.99 -5.93
N ARG A 273 11.71 10.67 -5.71
CA ARG A 273 12.16 9.72 -4.68
C ARG A 273 13.31 10.31 -3.86
N ALA A 274 13.30 10.00 -2.56
CA ALA A 274 14.37 10.32 -1.63
C ALA A 274 14.24 9.50 -0.34
N ALA A 275 15.25 9.59 0.53
CA ALA A 275 15.31 8.85 1.80
C ALA A 275 14.22 9.23 2.83
N ASN A 276 13.56 10.39 2.67
CA ASN A 276 12.47 10.81 3.53
C ASN A 276 11.51 11.76 2.79
N GLU A 277 10.28 11.90 3.30
CA GLU A 277 9.21 12.70 2.68
C GLU A 277 9.59 14.17 2.47
N TYR A 278 10.33 14.77 3.41
CA TYR A 278 10.76 16.17 3.28
C TYR A 278 11.65 16.38 2.04
N LEU A 279 12.58 15.47 1.78
CA LEU A 279 13.41 15.52 0.57
C LEU A 279 12.58 15.28 -0.71
N ILE A 280 11.57 14.40 -0.65
CA ILE A 280 10.64 14.20 -1.77
C ILE A 280 9.89 15.52 -2.05
N PHE A 281 9.37 16.17 -1.01
CA PHE A 281 8.69 17.47 -1.16
C PHE A 281 9.62 18.54 -1.73
N GLN A 282 10.89 18.58 -1.32
CA GLN A 282 11.87 19.49 -1.89
C GLN A 282 12.11 19.24 -3.39
N LYS A 283 12.16 17.99 -3.81
CA LYS A 283 12.27 17.65 -5.24
C LYS A 283 11.02 18.05 -6.01
N ILE A 284 9.83 17.80 -5.46
CA ILE A 284 8.54 18.18 -6.09
C ILE A 284 8.46 19.69 -6.32
N ILE A 285 8.72 20.52 -5.31
CA ILE A 285 8.60 21.98 -5.44
C ILE A 285 9.63 22.59 -6.41
N LYS A 286 10.77 21.91 -6.60
CA LYS A 286 11.83 22.32 -7.54
C LYS A 286 11.66 21.72 -8.94
N LEU A 287 10.69 20.82 -9.12
CA LEU A 287 10.56 19.97 -10.30
C LEU A 287 11.86 19.21 -10.61
N GLU A 288 12.48 18.62 -9.58
CA GLU A 288 13.76 17.92 -9.66
C GLU A 288 13.56 16.41 -9.84
N TYR A 289 13.56 15.98 -11.11
CA TYR A 289 13.56 14.58 -11.53
C TYR A 289 14.26 14.47 -12.88
N GLU A 290 14.71 13.26 -13.24
CA GLU A 290 15.38 12.98 -14.50
C GLU A 290 14.72 11.79 -15.18
N PHE A 291 14.81 11.71 -16.51
CA PHE A 291 14.33 10.54 -17.25
C PHE A 291 15.49 9.57 -17.50
N PRO A 292 15.29 8.25 -17.37
CA PRO A 292 16.27 7.27 -17.82
C PRO A 292 16.50 7.39 -19.33
N GLU A 293 17.67 6.96 -19.82
CA GLU A 293 18.04 7.09 -21.24
C GLU A 293 17.00 6.45 -22.18
N LYS A 294 16.46 5.30 -21.79
CA LYS A 294 15.50 4.50 -22.58
C LYS A 294 14.06 4.80 -22.16
N PHE A 295 13.66 6.07 -22.23
CA PHE A 295 12.28 6.50 -22.01
C PHE A 295 11.59 6.80 -23.35
N PHE A 296 10.34 6.33 -23.54
CA PHE A 296 9.63 6.52 -24.81
C PHE A 296 9.43 8.02 -25.12
N PRO A 297 9.87 8.52 -26.30
CA PRO A 297 9.86 9.97 -26.57
C PRO A 297 8.48 10.62 -26.44
N LYS A 298 7.43 9.97 -26.94
CA LYS A 298 6.05 10.46 -26.84
C LYS A 298 5.51 10.44 -25.40
N ALA A 299 5.91 9.44 -24.61
CA ALA A 299 5.54 9.38 -23.19
C ALA A 299 6.29 10.44 -22.38
N LYS A 300 7.57 10.72 -22.72
CA LYS A 300 8.39 11.76 -22.10
C LYS A 300 7.72 13.12 -22.25
N ASP A 301 7.37 13.48 -23.49
CA ASP A 301 6.65 14.71 -23.82
C ASP A 301 5.30 14.82 -23.08
N LEU A 302 4.57 13.71 -22.94
CA LEU A 302 3.34 13.67 -22.13
C LEU A 302 3.62 13.95 -20.64
N VAL A 303 4.63 13.31 -20.05
CA VAL A 303 5.00 13.49 -18.64
C VAL A 303 5.46 14.93 -18.39
N GLU A 304 6.26 15.52 -19.27
CA GLU A 304 6.70 16.93 -19.15
C GLU A 304 5.52 17.91 -19.18
N LYS A 305 4.48 17.62 -19.97
CA LYS A 305 3.24 18.43 -20.03
C LYS A 305 2.30 18.22 -18.83
N LEU A 306 2.42 17.10 -18.12
CA LEU A 306 1.63 16.81 -16.91
C LEU A 306 2.33 17.27 -15.64
N LEU A 307 3.64 17.04 -15.52
CA LEU A 307 4.49 17.48 -14.40
C LEU A 307 4.89 18.95 -14.56
N CYS A 308 3.90 19.82 -14.69
CA CYS A 308 4.09 21.26 -14.66
C CYS A 308 3.81 21.79 -13.25
N LEU A 309 4.70 22.65 -12.71
CA LEU A 309 4.50 23.25 -11.39
C LEU A 309 3.21 24.08 -11.33
N ASP A 310 2.91 24.81 -12.41
CA ASP A 310 1.70 25.61 -12.55
C ASP A 310 0.50 24.71 -12.90
N PRO A 311 -0.48 24.52 -12.00
CA PRO A 311 -1.62 23.65 -12.25
C PRO A 311 -2.50 24.12 -13.42
N THR A 312 -2.47 25.40 -13.77
CA THR A 312 -3.26 25.96 -14.88
C THR A 312 -2.64 25.70 -16.26
N LYS A 313 -1.40 25.17 -16.31
CA LYS A 313 -0.69 24.86 -17.55
C LYS A 313 -0.55 23.36 -17.82
N ARG A 314 -1.04 22.50 -16.92
CA ARG A 314 -0.99 21.05 -17.10
C ARG A 314 -1.93 20.62 -18.22
N LEU A 315 -1.45 19.80 -19.14
CA LEU A 315 -2.29 19.24 -20.19
C LEU A 315 -3.45 18.43 -19.58
N GLY A 316 -4.68 18.72 -20.01
CA GLY A 316 -5.89 18.12 -19.43
C GLY A 316 -6.65 19.01 -18.46
N CYS A 317 -6.05 20.09 -17.95
CA CYS A 317 -6.74 21.00 -17.03
C CYS A 317 -7.75 21.89 -17.77
N GLU A 318 -8.69 22.48 -17.03
CA GLU A 318 -9.77 23.30 -17.59
C GLU A 318 -9.22 24.50 -18.38
N ASP A 319 -8.20 25.18 -17.85
CA ASP A 319 -7.54 26.35 -18.49
C ASP A 319 -6.84 25.99 -19.81
N MET A 320 -6.45 24.73 -20.00
CA MET A 320 -5.80 24.22 -21.21
C MET A 320 -6.78 23.60 -22.21
N GLY A 321 -8.09 23.78 -22.03
CA GLY A 321 -9.12 23.20 -22.90
C GLY A 321 -9.60 21.80 -22.49
N GLY A 322 -9.31 21.39 -21.25
CA GLY A 322 -9.79 20.14 -20.64
C GLY A 322 -9.14 18.88 -21.21
N TYR A 323 -9.89 17.77 -21.17
CA TYR A 323 -9.39 16.44 -21.56
C TYR A 323 -9.19 16.24 -23.07
N ASN A 324 -9.80 17.08 -23.92
CA ASN A 324 -9.69 16.93 -25.37
C ASN A 324 -8.22 17.07 -25.85
N PRO A 325 -7.49 18.16 -25.53
CA PRO A 325 -6.06 18.28 -25.81
C PRO A 325 -5.19 17.14 -25.24
N LEU A 326 -5.57 16.60 -24.08
CA LEU A 326 -4.87 15.46 -23.48
C LEU A 326 -5.08 14.18 -24.32
N LYS A 327 -6.31 13.89 -24.75
CA LYS A 327 -6.65 12.70 -25.54
C LYS A 327 -6.08 12.69 -26.95
N VAL A 328 -5.85 13.87 -27.54
CA VAL A 328 -5.22 13.99 -28.88
C VAL A 328 -3.70 14.05 -28.83
N HIS A 329 -3.09 13.94 -27.64
CA HIS A 329 -1.64 13.91 -27.50
C HIS A 329 -1.02 12.77 -28.34
N PRO A 330 0.12 12.98 -29.03
CA PRO A 330 0.72 11.96 -29.91
C PRO A 330 1.01 10.60 -29.25
N PHE A 331 1.15 10.58 -27.92
CA PHE A 331 1.29 9.34 -27.13
C PHE A 331 0.07 8.42 -27.26
N PHE A 332 -1.15 8.97 -27.36
CA PHE A 332 -2.40 8.22 -27.48
C PHE A 332 -2.82 7.94 -28.92
N GLU A 333 -1.93 8.16 -29.89
CA GLU A 333 -2.19 7.80 -31.28
C GLU A 333 -2.58 6.31 -31.39
N GLY A 334 -3.70 6.04 -32.06
CA GLY A 334 -4.25 4.69 -32.21
C GLY A 334 -5.20 4.24 -31.09
N ILE A 335 -5.41 5.03 -30.03
CA ILE A 335 -6.40 4.72 -28.99
C ILE A 335 -7.83 5.07 -29.47
N SER A 336 -8.71 4.08 -29.40
CA SER A 336 -10.16 4.28 -29.55
C SER A 336 -10.80 4.48 -28.17
N TRP A 337 -11.22 5.71 -27.87
CA TRP A 337 -11.67 6.12 -26.54
C TRP A 337 -13.08 5.62 -26.17
N GLU A 338 -14.00 5.51 -27.13
CA GLU A 338 -15.42 5.23 -26.87
C GLU A 338 -15.67 3.80 -26.34
N ASN A 339 -14.86 2.84 -26.80
CA ASN A 339 -15.03 1.41 -26.50
C ASN A 339 -13.87 0.84 -25.68
N LEU A 340 -13.05 1.68 -25.04
CA LEU A 340 -11.84 1.26 -24.35
C LEU A 340 -12.10 0.18 -23.27
N HIS A 341 -13.19 0.32 -22.51
CA HIS A 341 -13.63 -0.66 -21.49
C HIS A 341 -14.08 -2.03 -22.05
N SER A 342 -14.20 -2.15 -23.37
CA SER A 342 -14.59 -3.38 -24.07
C SER A 342 -13.47 -3.95 -24.94
N GLN A 343 -12.36 -3.22 -25.09
CA GLN A 343 -11.17 -3.71 -25.78
C GLN A 343 -10.41 -4.67 -24.86
N THR A 344 -9.87 -5.75 -25.41
CA THR A 344 -9.01 -6.65 -24.63
C THR A 344 -7.72 -5.93 -24.22
N PRO A 345 -7.42 -5.79 -22.91
CA PRO A 345 -6.17 -5.18 -22.47
C PRO A 345 -4.94 -5.93 -23.00
N PRO A 346 -3.85 -5.23 -23.35
CA PRO A 346 -2.62 -5.87 -23.78
C PRO A 346 -2.04 -6.72 -22.65
N LYS A 347 -1.41 -7.84 -23.02
CA LYS A 347 -0.80 -8.74 -22.05
C LYS A 347 0.42 -8.05 -21.41
N LEU A 348 0.39 -7.94 -20.08
CA LEU A 348 1.53 -7.45 -19.31
C LEU A 348 2.71 -8.44 -19.39
N THR A 349 3.72 -8.08 -20.17
CA THR A 349 4.99 -8.80 -20.29
C THR A 349 6.14 -7.97 -19.72
N PRO A 350 7.19 -8.60 -19.16
CA PRO A 350 8.38 -7.88 -18.73
C PRO A 350 8.97 -7.05 -19.85
N TYR A 351 9.22 -5.78 -19.56
CA TYR A 351 9.94 -4.86 -20.44
C TYR A 351 11.24 -4.47 -19.72
N LEU A 352 12.39 -4.88 -20.29
CA LEU A 352 13.73 -4.59 -19.76
C LEU A 352 14.52 -3.63 -20.67
N PRO A 353 14.24 -2.33 -20.66
CA PRO A 353 15.24 -1.38 -21.14
C PRO A 353 15.46 -0.15 -20.26
N ALA A 354 14.60 0.19 -19.30
CA ALA A 354 14.74 1.42 -18.51
C ALA A 354 15.21 1.14 -17.08
N MET A 355 16.51 0.91 -16.89
CA MET A 355 17.15 1.00 -15.57
C MET A 355 18.11 2.20 -15.63
N ALA A 356 17.99 3.13 -14.69
CA ALA A 356 19.00 4.14 -14.47
C ALA A 356 20.22 3.45 -13.84
N GLU A 357 21.41 3.68 -14.39
CA GLU A 357 22.66 2.98 -14.00
C GLU A 357 23.12 3.32 -12.57
N ASP A 358 22.50 4.29 -11.90
CA ASP A 358 22.96 4.84 -10.60
C ASP A 358 22.19 4.37 -9.34
N ASP A 359 21.20 3.47 -9.44
CA ASP A 359 20.34 3.08 -8.31
C ASP A 359 20.50 1.61 -7.85
N GLU A 360 21.70 1.02 -7.98
CA GLU A 360 21.98 -0.36 -7.48
C GLU A 360 21.86 -0.51 -5.96
N GLU A 361 21.94 0.58 -5.18
CA GLU A 361 21.88 0.52 -3.71
C GLU A 361 20.45 0.27 -3.15
N TYR A 362 19.42 0.25 -4.01
CA TYR A 362 18.02 0.09 -3.59
C TYR A 362 17.37 -1.23 -4.00
N TYR A 363 17.99 -2.02 -4.88
CA TYR A 363 17.46 -3.28 -5.39
C TYR A 363 18.19 -4.50 -4.81
N GLY A 364 17.98 -4.75 -3.53
CA GLY A 364 18.31 -6.04 -2.94
C GLY A 364 17.35 -7.13 -3.42
N ASN A 365 17.90 -8.06 -4.22
CA ASN A 365 17.48 -9.45 -4.34
C ASN A 365 16.32 -9.78 -5.31
N TYR A 366 16.62 -9.77 -6.61
CA TYR A 366 15.75 -10.38 -7.64
C TYR A 366 15.95 -11.91 -7.77
N ASP A 367 17.06 -12.47 -7.28
CA ASP A 367 17.34 -13.91 -7.40
C ASP A 367 16.55 -14.78 -6.40
N ASP A 368 16.24 -14.29 -5.20
CA ASP A 368 15.39 -15.01 -4.23
C ASP A 368 13.94 -15.18 -4.71
N LEU A 369 13.46 -14.26 -5.55
CA LEU A 369 12.10 -14.34 -6.08
C LEU A 369 12.01 -15.39 -7.18
N LEU A 370 13.07 -15.66 -7.94
CA LEU A 370 13.08 -16.73 -8.94
C LEU A 370 13.30 -18.11 -8.32
N SER A 371 14.05 -18.20 -7.22
CA SER A 371 14.30 -19.47 -6.51
C SER A 371 13.04 -20.01 -5.80
N GLN A 372 12.14 -19.15 -5.31
CA GLN A 372 10.91 -19.57 -4.64
C GLN A 372 9.81 -20.13 -5.55
N PHE A 373 9.88 -19.94 -6.87
CA PHE A 373 8.85 -20.41 -7.81
C PHE A 373 9.27 -21.60 -8.69
N SER A 374 10.52 -22.06 -8.59
CA SER A 374 10.99 -23.27 -9.29
C SER A 374 10.51 -24.59 -8.65
N ASN A 375 9.82 -24.55 -7.50
CA ASN A 375 9.38 -25.75 -6.76
C ASN A 375 7.87 -26.04 -6.83
N MET A 376 7.15 -25.47 -7.80
CA MET A 376 5.72 -25.77 -7.99
C MET A 376 5.53 -26.71 -9.19
N GLU A 377 5.95 -27.97 -9.03
CA GLU A 377 5.57 -29.02 -9.98
C GLU A 377 4.07 -29.33 -9.86
N VAL A 378 3.45 -29.43 -11.03
CA VAL A 378 2.03 -29.69 -11.25
C VAL A 378 1.70 -31.14 -10.85
N VAL A 379 0.86 -31.33 -9.84
CA VAL A 379 0.30 -32.66 -9.51
C VAL A 379 -0.71 -33.04 -10.59
N GLN A 380 -0.31 -33.94 -11.49
CA GLN A 380 -1.23 -34.71 -12.33
C GLN A 380 -1.67 -35.99 -11.60
N SER A 381 -2.96 -36.28 -11.71
CA SER A 381 -3.62 -37.46 -11.17
C SER A 381 -3.37 -38.70 -12.02
N SER A 382 -2.94 -39.82 -11.40
CA SER A 382 -3.31 -41.16 -11.85
C SER A 382 -3.12 -42.21 -10.74
N SER A 383 -4.15 -43.02 -10.57
CA SER A 383 -4.31 -44.17 -9.69
C SER A 383 -3.41 -45.38 -10.04
N SER A 384 -2.93 -46.14 -9.02
CA SER A 384 -3.23 -47.58 -8.78
C SER A 384 -2.19 -48.29 -7.89
N GLN A 385 -2.69 -48.90 -6.79
CA GLN A 385 -2.33 -50.16 -6.11
C GLN A 385 -0.85 -50.64 -5.94
N ALA A 386 -0.42 -50.89 -4.69
CA ALA A 386 -0.23 -52.25 -4.10
C ALA A 386 0.45 -52.23 -2.69
N LEU A 387 0.15 -53.29 -1.91
CA LEU A 387 0.50 -53.64 -0.51
C LEU A 387 2.02 -53.68 -0.19
N SER A 388 2.60 -53.53 1.02
CA SER A 388 2.38 -54.28 2.29
C SER A 388 3.38 -53.87 3.43
N VAL A 389 2.88 -53.83 4.69
CA VAL A 389 3.43 -54.29 6.01
C VAL A 389 4.56 -53.49 6.76
N PRO A 390 4.55 -53.44 8.13
CA PRO A 390 4.99 -52.29 8.94
C PRO A 390 6.31 -52.48 9.72
N GLY A 391 7.01 -51.37 10.03
CA GLY A 391 8.21 -51.33 10.85
C GLY A 391 8.30 -50.10 11.76
N ILE A 392 7.97 -50.32 13.04
CA ILE A 392 8.50 -49.73 14.29
C ILE A 392 9.04 -48.29 14.25
N LEU A 393 8.38 -47.43 15.05
CA LEU A 393 8.79 -46.08 15.46
C LEU A 393 10.21 -46.03 16.08
N LEU A 394 11.01 -45.07 15.63
CA LEU A 394 11.93 -44.30 16.47
C LEU A 394 11.74 -42.80 16.16
N PRO A 395 11.68 -41.91 17.17
CA PRO A 395 11.51 -40.49 16.93
C PRO A 395 12.83 -39.90 16.42
N LEU A 396 12.87 -39.51 15.15
CA LEU A 396 13.97 -38.70 14.62
C LEU A 396 13.97 -37.33 15.32
N ARG A 397 15.07 -37.03 16.02
CA ARG A 397 15.35 -35.70 16.58
C ARG A 397 15.30 -34.66 15.46
N SER A 398 14.62 -33.55 15.75
CA SER A 398 14.60 -32.33 14.94
C SER A 398 16.01 -31.90 14.56
N SER A 399 16.24 -31.67 13.27
CA SER A 399 17.40 -30.96 12.72
C SER A 399 17.65 -29.66 13.49
N SER A 400 18.89 -29.42 13.89
CA SER A 400 19.28 -28.23 14.67
C SER A 400 19.12 -26.95 13.85
N ASN A 401 18.53 -25.90 14.44
CA ASN A 401 18.27 -24.58 13.82
C ASN A 401 19.54 -23.79 13.43
N ILE A 402 20.71 -24.41 13.49
CA ILE A 402 22.01 -23.80 13.23
C ILE A 402 22.20 -23.47 11.74
N GLU A 403 21.68 -24.30 10.83
CA GLU A 403 21.76 -24.05 9.38
C GLU A 403 20.85 -22.89 8.95
N GLN A 404 19.66 -22.78 9.55
CA GLN A 404 18.73 -21.67 9.32
C GLN A 404 19.30 -20.34 9.84
N TYR A 405 20.05 -20.37 10.95
CA TYR A 405 20.77 -19.21 11.47
C TYR A 405 21.90 -18.74 10.54
N ILE A 406 22.65 -19.68 9.94
CA ILE A 406 23.74 -19.36 9.00
C ILE A 406 23.20 -18.55 7.82
N HIS A 407 22.09 -18.98 7.21
CA HIS A 407 21.44 -18.24 6.12
C HIS A 407 20.76 -16.93 6.59
N GLY A 408 20.44 -16.79 7.87
CA GLY A 408 19.81 -15.59 8.44
C GLY A 408 20.79 -14.45 8.71
N LEU A 409 22.07 -14.74 8.99
CA LEU A 409 23.09 -13.72 9.23
C LEU A 409 23.31 -12.80 8.02
N ASP A 410 23.14 -13.34 6.81
CA ASP A 410 23.32 -12.62 5.54
C ASP A 410 22.18 -11.63 5.24
N ASN A 411 21.02 -11.76 5.91
CA ASN A 411 19.75 -11.12 5.51
C ASN A 411 19.35 -9.84 6.27
N ASN A 412 20.28 -9.16 6.97
CA ASN A 412 20.02 -7.90 7.74
C ASN A 412 18.91 -7.96 8.82
N SER A 413 18.23 -9.09 9.00
CA SER A 413 17.33 -9.40 10.12
C SER A 413 17.31 -10.90 10.38
N PHE A 414 17.45 -11.31 11.63
CA PHE A 414 17.40 -12.71 12.04
C PHE A 414 16.94 -12.83 13.50
N GLU A 415 16.60 -14.07 13.89
CA GLU A 415 16.21 -14.44 15.25
C GLU A 415 16.81 -15.80 15.60
N LEU A 416 17.36 -15.92 16.80
CA LEU A 416 17.92 -17.14 17.35
C LEU A 416 17.03 -17.69 18.47
N ASP A 417 16.88 -19.02 18.49
CA ASP A 417 16.30 -19.70 19.63
C ASP A 417 17.23 -19.67 20.84
N LEU A 418 16.65 -19.80 22.02
CA LEU A 418 17.33 -19.54 23.27
C LEU A 418 17.87 -20.82 23.94
N GLN A 419 17.77 -21.96 23.26
CA GLN A 419 18.13 -23.30 23.74
C GLN A 419 19.29 -23.88 22.92
N PHE A 420 20.50 -23.41 23.21
CA PHE A 420 21.74 -23.95 22.66
C PHE A 420 22.65 -24.41 23.80
N SER A 421 23.38 -25.50 23.57
CA SER A 421 24.45 -25.98 24.45
C SER A 421 25.61 -24.97 24.51
N SER A 422 26.43 -25.05 25.55
CA SER A 422 27.60 -24.17 25.71
C SER A 422 28.59 -24.29 24.54
N GLU A 423 28.72 -25.48 23.96
CA GLU A 423 29.58 -25.76 22.80
C GLU A 423 29.02 -25.10 21.51
N GLU A 424 27.70 -25.17 21.30
CA GLU A 424 27.03 -24.50 20.17
C GLU A 424 27.11 -22.98 20.28
N LYS A 425 26.94 -22.41 21.48
CA LYS A 425 27.12 -20.97 21.71
C LYS A 425 28.54 -20.51 21.40
N GLN A 426 29.55 -21.29 21.78
CA GLN A 426 30.94 -20.97 21.49
C GLN A 426 31.23 -21.01 19.97
N LEU A 427 30.63 -21.96 19.23
CA LEU A 427 30.70 -22.02 17.77
C LEU A 427 29.99 -20.84 17.09
N LEU A 428 28.80 -20.46 17.56
CA LEU A 428 28.04 -19.32 17.06
C LEU A 428 28.77 -17.99 17.30
N LEU A 429 29.38 -17.84 18.47
CA LEU A 429 30.19 -16.68 18.85
C LEU A 429 31.47 -16.61 18.02
N GLN A 430 32.15 -17.74 17.78
CA GLN A 430 33.31 -17.83 16.91
C GLN A 430 32.97 -17.46 15.45
N LYS A 431 31.77 -17.79 14.97
CA LYS A 431 31.28 -17.38 13.64
C LYS A 431 30.87 -15.91 13.55
N GLN A 432 30.30 -15.32 14.60
CA GLN A 432 30.03 -13.88 14.65
C GLN A 432 31.31 -13.03 14.69
N THR A 433 32.43 -13.61 15.16
CA THR A 433 33.73 -12.93 15.34
C THR A 433 34.75 -13.17 14.23
N SER A 434 34.70 -14.30 13.52
CA SER A 434 35.71 -14.67 12.52
C SER A 434 35.36 -14.13 11.13
N GLY A 435 36.17 -13.20 10.63
CA GLY A 435 36.09 -12.70 9.25
C GLY A 435 36.82 -13.57 8.22
N ASN A 436 36.96 -14.88 8.42
CA ASN A 436 37.86 -15.73 7.63
C ASN A 436 37.19 -17.05 7.17
N PRO A 437 36.95 -17.26 5.85
CA PRO A 437 36.18 -18.38 5.33
C PRO A 437 36.99 -19.69 5.22
N CYS A 438 38.32 -19.67 5.34
CA CYS A 438 39.12 -20.92 5.28
C CYS A 438 38.86 -21.84 6.49
N LEU A 439 38.39 -21.30 7.61
CA LEU A 439 37.92 -22.08 8.76
C LEU A 439 36.49 -22.64 8.58
N MET A 440 35.72 -22.17 7.58
CA MET A 440 34.36 -22.64 7.31
C MET A 440 34.31 -24.01 6.61
N LEU A 441 35.32 -24.37 5.82
CA LEU A 441 35.41 -25.69 5.18
C LEU A 441 35.87 -26.79 6.16
N ASP A 442 36.76 -26.47 7.10
CA ASP A 442 37.33 -27.48 8.01
C ASP A 442 36.32 -28.04 9.03
N ILE A 443 35.34 -27.23 9.45
CA ILE A 443 34.33 -27.65 10.45
C ILE A 443 33.18 -28.42 9.79
N SER A 444 32.76 -28.05 8.57
CA SER A 444 31.83 -28.87 7.78
C SER A 444 32.42 -30.26 7.49
N THR A 445 33.74 -30.33 7.35
CA THR A 445 34.45 -31.59 7.10
C THR A 445 34.54 -32.42 8.38
N LYS A 446 34.78 -31.82 9.55
CA LYS A 446 34.75 -32.53 10.85
C LYS A 446 33.38 -33.10 11.23
N ILE A 447 32.28 -32.52 10.76
CA ILE A 447 30.92 -33.05 10.98
C ILE A 447 30.57 -34.14 9.95
N ARG A 448 31.17 -34.13 8.74
CA ARG A 448 30.84 -35.08 7.65
C ARG A 448 31.76 -36.31 7.51
N VAL A 449 32.89 -36.40 8.20
CA VAL A 449 33.84 -37.54 8.04
C VAL A 449 33.40 -38.85 8.73
N SER A 450 32.11 -39.02 9.08
CA SER A 450 31.58 -40.33 9.52
C SER A 450 31.05 -41.22 8.39
N SER A 451 31.01 -40.81 7.11
CA SER A 451 30.63 -41.75 6.03
C SER A 451 31.08 -41.35 4.62
N ALA A 452 32.01 -42.16 4.10
CA ALA A 452 32.27 -42.56 2.69
C ALA A 452 32.50 -41.53 1.54
N HIS A 453 33.75 -41.60 1.04
CA HIS A 453 34.37 -41.48 -0.29
C HIS A 453 33.71 -40.88 -1.58
N LEU A 454 34.56 -40.07 -2.29
CA LEU A 454 34.71 -39.84 -3.76
C LEU A 454 33.67 -38.91 -4.47
N ARG A 455 33.95 -37.94 -5.38
CA ARG A 455 35.12 -37.47 -6.20
C ARG A 455 35.08 -35.94 -6.36
N TRP A 456 36.25 -35.32 -6.59
CA TRP A 456 36.46 -33.87 -6.80
C TRP A 456 36.77 -33.57 -8.28
N SER A 457 35.96 -32.73 -8.97
CA SER A 457 36.40 -32.03 -10.20
C SER A 457 35.34 -31.09 -10.81
N SER A 458 34.82 -30.09 -10.09
CA SER A 458 34.01 -29.02 -10.73
C SER A 458 34.04 -27.64 -10.05
N LEU A 459 35.05 -27.33 -9.23
CA LEU A 459 35.07 -26.12 -8.36
C LEU A 459 35.94 -24.96 -8.86
N ALA A 460 36.35 -24.94 -10.13
CA ALA A 460 37.26 -23.90 -10.64
C ALA A 460 36.58 -22.67 -11.27
N LEU A 461 35.25 -22.66 -11.45
CA LEU A 461 34.53 -21.57 -12.13
C LEU A 461 33.67 -20.68 -11.21
N THR A 462 33.57 -21.00 -9.92
CA THR A 462 32.77 -20.25 -8.92
C THR A 462 33.56 -19.23 -8.10
N CYS A 463 34.86 -19.01 -8.38
CA CYS A 463 35.71 -18.18 -7.52
C CYS A 463 35.65 -16.66 -7.80
N GLN A 464 34.97 -16.19 -8.85
CA GLN A 464 34.94 -14.75 -9.19
C GLN A 464 33.72 -14.02 -8.58
N GLU A 465 32.54 -14.64 -8.54
CA GLU A 465 31.29 -14.03 -8.02
C GLU A 465 31.28 -13.92 -6.48
N HIS A 466 31.99 -14.81 -5.79
CA HIS A 466 32.09 -14.74 -4.33
C HIS A 466 32.92 -13.57 -3.82
N HIS A 467 33.71 -12.87 -4.65
CA HIS A 467 34.66 -11.87 -4.16
C HIS A 467 34.02 -10.55 -3.69
N ASN A 468 32.89 -10.11 -4.27
CA ASN A 468 32.25 -8.83 -3.95
C ASN A 468 31.24 -8.94 -2.78
N ASN A 469 30.47 -10.04 -2.70
CA ASN A 469 29.62 -10.32 -1.54
C ASN A 469 30.44 -10.65 -0.28
N PHE A 470 31.66 -11.16 -0.47
CA PHE A 470 32.60 -11.49 0.60
C PHE A 470 33.07 -10.26 1.40
N PHE A 471 33.41 -9.14 0.74
CA PHE A 471 33.87 -7.94 1.46
C PHE A 471 32.75 -7.22 2.24
N SER A 472 31.50 -7.24 1.73
CA SER A 472 30.33 -6.65 2.39
C SER A 472 29.91 -7.43 3.64
N ALA A 473 29.82 -8.76 3.54
CA ALA A 473 29.40 -9.63 4.65
C ALA A 473 30.48 -9.74 5.75
N VAL A 474 31.76 -9.82 5.36
CA VAL A 474 32.89 -9.88 6.31
C VAL A 474 33.10 -8.54 7.03
N SER A 475 32.83 -7.40 6.38
CA SER A 475 32.91 -6.08 7.02
C SER A 475 31.77 -5.85 8.03
N LEU A 476 30.59 -6.41 7.78
CA LEU A 476 29.40 -6.26 8.63
C LEU A 476 29.45 -7.06 9.94
N SER A 477 30.01 -8.27 9.95
CA SER A 477 30.07 -9.10 11.17
C SER A 477 31.12 -8.60 12.17
N VAL A 478 32.31 -8.23 11.68
CA VAL A 478 33.44 -7.79 12.52
C VAL A 478 33.16 -6.46 13.23
N LEU A 479 32.53 -5.48 12.56
CA LEU A 479 32.19 -4.18 13.16
C LEU A 479 31.02 -4.27 14.17
N ARG A 480 30.12 -5.25 14.03
CA ARG A 480 28.95 -5.42 14.92
C ARG A 480 29.34 -6.00 16.28
N HIS A 481 30.39 -6.81 16.35
CA HIS A 481 30.87 -7.43 17.58
C HIS A 481 31.55 -6.44 18.55
N GLN A 482 32.15 -5.37 18.02
CA GLN A 482 32.81 -4.32 18.82
C GLN A 482 31.83 -3.63 19.79
N PHE A 483 30.54 -3.58 19.46
CA PHE A 483 29.53 -2.88 20.27
C PHE A 483 28.82 -3.76 21.30
N VAL A 484 28.89 -5.08 21.17
CA VAL A 484 28.09 -6.02 21.99
C VAL A 484 28.92 -6.77 23.03
N GLU A 485 30.17 -6.35 23.28
CA GLU A 485 31.04 -6.86 24.35
C GLU A 485 31.18 -8.40 24.37
N ASN A 486 31.26 -9.02 23.20
CA ASN A 486 31.30 -10.47 23.03
C ASN A 486 30.04 -11.25 23.46
N ASN A 487 28.90 -10.57 23.58
CA ASN A 487 27.61 -11.22 23.78
C ASN A 487 26.98 -11.66 22.45
N LEU A 488 26.39 -12.86 22.46
CA LEU A 488 25.68 -13.41 21.31
C LEU A 488 24.46 -12.53 20.96
N ILE A 489 24.38 -12.06 19.71
CA ILE A 489 23.18 -11.33 19.24
C ILE A 489 22.05 -12.34 19.00
N LEU A 490 20.97 -12.25 19.77
CA LEU A 490 19.81 -13.14 19.72
C LEU A 490 18.75 -12.71 18.70
N LYS A 491 18.58 -11.40 18.50
CA LYS A 491 17.67 -10.87 17.49
C LYS A 491 18.18 -9.56 16.95
N MET A 492 18.05 -9.38 15.64
CA MET A 492 18.45 -8.16 14.97
C MET A 492 17.43 -7.76 13.90
N GLY A 493 17.22 -6.45 13.74
CA GLY A 493 16.44 -5.94 12.63
C GLY A 493 16.34 -4.41 12.61
N PRO A 494 15.86 -3.84 11.50
CA PRO A 494 15.66 -2.41 11.38
C PRO A 494 14.48 -1.93 12.24
N VAL A 495 14.64 -0.78 12.90
CA VAL A 495 13.57 -0.09 13.62
C VAL A 495 13.64 1.42 13.40
N ASP A 496 12.49 2.08 13.42
CA ASP A 496 12.39 3.53 13.40
C ASP A 496 12.18 4.06 14.82
N LYS A 497 13.15 4.84 15.31
CA LYS A 497 13.15 5.40 16.66
C LYS A 497 12.75 6.87 16.62
N ARG A 498 11.72 7.23 17.39
CA ARG A 498 11.29 8.63 17.51
C ARG A 498 12.30 9.45 18.33
N LYS A 499 12.78 10.57 17.78
CA LYS A 499 13.62 11.57 18.46
C LYS A 499 13.05 12.96 18.17
N GLY A 500 12.21 13.46 19.09
CA GLY A 500 11.46 14.70 18.89
C GLY A 500 10.34 14.53 17.86
N LEU A 501 10.28 15.43 16.88
CA LEU A 501 9.27 15.40 15.81
C LEU A 501 9.58 14.39 14.69
N PHE A 502 10.79 13.83 14.65
CA PHE A 502 11.25 12.98 13.55
C PHE A 502 11.57 11.56 14.02
N ALA A 503 11.28 10.56 13.18
CA ALA A 503 11.76 9.20 13.35
C ALA A 503 13.10 9.03 12.62
N ARG A 504 14.01 8.23 13.18
CA ARG A 504 15.28 7.86 12.54
C ARG A 504 15.43 6.35 12.49
N ARG A 505 15.83 5.83 11.33
CA ARG A 505 16.14 4.42 11.12
C ARG A 505 17.35 3.98 11.93
N ARG A 506 17.25 2.86 12.63
CA ARG A 506 18.30 2.24 13.44
C ARG A 506 18.30 0.74 13.23
N GLN A 507 19.45 0.11 13.41
CA GLN A 507 19.52 -1.34 13.58
C GLN A 507 19.38 -1.63 15.07
N LEU A 508 18.34 -2.36 15.48
CA LEU A 508 18.16 -2.82 16.86
C LEU A 508 18.85 -4.17 17.04
N LEU A 509 19.68 -4.29 18.08
CA LEU A 509 20.40 -5.50 18.44
C LEU A 509 19.97 -5.91 19.84
N LEU A 510 19.36 -7.09 19.96
CA LEU A 510 19.07 -7.76 21.23
C LEU A 510 20.11 -8.86 21.45
N THR A 511 20.81 -8.84 22.58
CA THR A 511 21.87 -9.81 22.89
C THR A 511 21.46 -10.76 24.01
N GLU A 512 22.29 -11.77 24.27
CA GLU A 512 22.14 -12.71 25.39
C GLU A 512 22.46 -12.07 26.75
N GLY A 513 23.30 -11.03 26.75
CA GLY A 513 23.48 -10.15 27.91
C GLY A 513 22.32 -9.14 28.06
N PRO A 514 22.23 -8.39 29.17
CA PRO A 514 21.20 -7.38 29.38
C PRO A 514 21.49 -6.14 28.53
N HIS A 515 21.54 -6.29 27.20
CA HIS A 515 21.80 -5.19 26.29
C HIS A 515 20.82 -5.16 25.11
N LEU A 516 20.30 -3.97 24.89
CA LEU A 516 19.43 -3.65 23.76
C LEU A 516 19.95 -2.39 23.08
N TYR A 517 20.78 -2.58 22.06
CA TYR A 517 21.51 -1.51 21.39
C TYR A 517 20.82 -1.02 20.12
N TYR A 518 20.96 0.28 19.82
CA TYR A 518 20.59 0.83 18.52
C TYR A 518 21.78 1.44 17.80
N VAL A 519 22.09 0.89 16.64
CA VAL A 519 23.23 1.25 15.79
C VAL A 519 22.74 2.04 14.57
N ASP A 520 23.53 2.98 14.10
CA ASP A 520 23.31 3.63 12.81
C ASP A 520 23.67 2.66 11.68
N PRO A 521 22.71 2.22 10.86
CA PRO A 521 22.96 1.18 9.87
C PRO A 521 23.87 1.65 8.73
N VAL A 522 23.97 2.96 8.49
CA VAL A 522 24.81 3.54 7.43
C VAL A 522 26.22 3.77 7.96
N ASN A 523 26.34 4.55 9.04
CA ASN A 523 27.64 4.94 9.58
C ASN A 523 28.29 3.86 10.46
N LYS A 524 27.56 2.77 10.77
CA LYS A 524 28.00 1.67 11.65
C LYS A 524 28.47 2.14 13.04
N VAL A 525 27.84 3.19 13.60
CA VAL A 525 28.16 3.75 14.93
C VAL A 525 27.05 3.45 15.93
N LEU A 526 27.41 3.03 17.14
CA LEU A 526 26.48 2.90 18.27
C LEU A 526 25.86 4.26 18.60
N LYS A 527 24.52 4.35 18.55
CA LYS A 527 23.79 5.58 18.88
C LYS A 527 23.25 5.58 20.30
N GLY A 528 23.24 4.43 20.95
CA GLY A 528 22.94 4.29 22.36
C GLY A 528 22.32 2.94 22.70
N GLU A 529 21.94 2.81 23.96
CA GLU A 529 21.43 1.59 24.57
C GLU A 529 20.10 1.86 25.30
N ILE A 530 19.27 0.83 25.40
CA ILE A 530 18.11 0.78 26.30
C ILE A 530 18.54 0.00 27.54
N PRO A 531 18.61 0.65 28.72
CA PRO A 531 19.09 -0.01 29.92
C PRO A 531 18.07 -1.05 30.39
N TRP A 532 18.56 -2.20 30.81
CA TRP A 532 17.73 -3.23 31.42
C TRP A 532 17.46 -2.92 32.88
N SER A 533 16.29 -3.32 33.36
CA SER A 533 15.85 -3.13 34.73
C SER A 533 14.81 -4.18 35.11
N PRO A 534 14.61 -4.47 36.41
CA PRO A 534 13.49 -5.30 36.87
C PRO A 534 12.11 -4.75 36.49
N GLU A 535 12.00 -3.46 36.18
CA GLU A 535 10.76 -2.83 35.74
C GLU A 535 10.65 -2.70 34.21
N LEU A 536 11.60 -3.29 33.46
CA LEU A 536 11.59 -3.20 32.00
C LEU A 536 10.38 -3.93 31.45
N ARG A 537 9.58 -3.21 30.66
CA ARG A 537 8.32 -3.71 30.10
C ARG A 537 8.25 -3.41 28.61
N PRO A 538 8.31 -4.41 27.72
CA PRO A 538 7.93 -4.23 26.32
C PRO A 538 6.40 -4.24 26.17
N GLU A 539 5.88 -3.37 25.30
CA GLU A 539 4.44 -3.27 25.04
C GLU A 539 4.18 -3.03 23.56
N ALA A 540 3.56 -4.00 22.87
CA ALA A 540 3.13 -3.82 21.49
C ALA A 540 1.88 -2.93 21.46
N LYS A 541 1.93 -1.81 20.73
CA LYS A 541 0.78 -0.91 20.54
C LYS A 541 -0.02 -1.24 19.29
N ASN A 542 0.65 -1.75 18.26
CA ASN A 542 0.09 -2.33 17.05
C ASN A 542 1.16 -3.20 16.38
N PHE A 543 0.86 -3.78 15.22
CA PHE A 543 1.78 -4.66 14.49
C PHE A 543 3.13 -4.00 14.13
N LYS A 544 3.19 -2.68 13.92
CA LYS A 544 4.45 -1.96 13.66
C LYS A 544 5.06 -1.31 14.89
N THR A 545 4.27 -0.86 15.85
CA THR A 545 4.74 0.01 16.93
C THR A 545 4.82 -0.76 18.24
N PHE A 546 5.97 -0.68 18.91
CA PHE A 546 6.14 -1.18 20.26
C PHE A 546 6.91 -0.20 21.12
N PHE A 547 6.57 -0.18 22.40
CA PHE A 547 7.25 0.63 23.39
C PHE A 547 8.10 -0.27 24.28
N VAL A 548 9.26 0.23 24.70
CA VAL A 548 10.04 -0.38 25.77
C VAL A 548 10.09 0.62 26.92
N HIS A 549 9.43 0.27 28.02
CA HIS A 549 9.35 1.07 29.22
C HIS A 549 10.50 0.70 30.16
N THR A 550 11.22 1.70 30.65
CA THR A 550 12.19 1.59 31.74
C THR A 550 11.84 2.63 32.82
N PRO A 551 12.37 2.56 34.06
CA PRO A 551 11.97 3.43 35.17
C PRO A 551 12.04 4.93 34.83
N ASN A 552 13.06 5.32 34.06
CA ASN A 552 13.35 6.71 33.76
C ASN A 552 12.88 7.15 32.36
N ARG A 553 12.46 6.21 31.49
CA ARG A 553 12.19 6.54 30.08
C ARG A 553 11.32 5.50 29.38
N THR A 554 10.41 5.98 28.52
CA THR A 554 9.77 5.15 27.51
C THR A 554 10.45 5.33 26.15
N TYR A 555 10.84 4.23 25.53
CA TYR A 555 11.43 4.17 24.20
C TYR A 555 10.36 3.81 23.19
N TYR A 556 10.11 4.72 22.24
CA TYR A 556 9.10 4.57 21.19
C TYR A 556 9.77 4.04 19.92
N LEU A 557 9.46 2.79 19.56
CA LEU A 557 10.09 2.07 18.46
C LEU A 557 9.02 1.59 17.47
N MET A 558 9.41 1.52 16.20
CA MET A 558 8.56 1.01 15.13
C MET A 558 9.34 0.02 14.27
N ASP A 559 8.85 -1.20 14.15
CA ASP A 559 9.32 -2.18 13.19
C ASP A 559 8.60 -1.95 11.84
N PRO A 560 9.32 -1.60 10.76
CA PRO A 560 8.75 -1.34 9.44
C PRO A 560 8.08 -2.57 8.81
N ASN A 561 8.53 -3.76 9.17
CA ASN A 561 8.10 -5.04 8.65
C ASN A 561 6.92 -5.61 9.43
N GLY A 562 6.38 -4.87 10.41
CA GLY A 562 5.18 -5.27 11.15
C GLY A 562 5.42 -6.39 12.18
N ASN A 563 6.65 -6.53 12.68
CA ASN A 563 7.02 -7.58 13.65
C ASN A 563 7.12 -7.06 15.10
N ALA A 564 6.40 -6.01 15.47
CA ALA A 564 6.48 -5.40 16.81
C ALA A 564 6.17 -6.39 17.94
N ASP A 565 5.18 -7.27 17.75
CA ASP A 565 4.83 -8.31 18.73
C ASP A 565 5.96 -9.34 18.91
N LYS A 566 6.67 -9.69 17.83
CA LYS A 566 7.84 -10.59 17.91
C LYS A 566 8.97 -9.95 18.70
N TRP A 567 9.22 -8.65 18.53
CA TRP A 567 10.17 -7.92 19.37
C TRP A 567 9.77 -7.93 20.83
N CYS A 568 8.51 -7.63 21.15
CA CYS A 568 8.03 -7.63 22.53
C CYS A 568 8.18 -9.01 23.18
N LYS A 569 7.75 -10.07 22.50
CA LYS A 569 7.90 -11.46 22.97
C LYS A 569 9.36 -11.82 23.22
N LYS A 570 10.26 -11.50 22.29
CA LYS A 570 11.68 -11.85 22.43
C LYS A 570 12.38 -11.07 23.54
N ILE A 571 12.08 -9.77 23.67
CA ILE A 571 12.59 -8.95 24.77
C ILE A 571 12.09 -9.49 26.11
N GLN A 572 10.80 -9.86 26.20
CA GLN A 572 10.22 -10.44 27.40
C GLN A 572 10.82 -11.81 27.74
N GLU A 573 11.10 -12.63 26.73
CA GLU A 573 11.75 -13.94 26.90
C GLU A 573 13.16 -13.81 27.50
N VAL A 574 13.98 -12.90 26.96
CA VAL A 574 15.32 -12.60 27.49
C VAL A 574 15.24 -11.97 28.88
N TRP A 575 14.27 -11.08 29.11
CA TRP A 575 14.02 -10.47 30.42
C TRP A 575 13.70 -11.50 31.50
N GLY A 576 12.84 -12.46 31.18
CA GLY A 576 12.53 -13.57 32.07
C GLY A 576 13.79 -14.35 32.45
N LYS A 577 14.67 -14.67 31.50
CA LYS A 577 15.90 -15.39 31.83
C LYS A 577 16.82 -14.64 32.79
N ILE A 578 16.89 -13.31 32.67
CA ILE A 578 17.80 -12.47 33.46
C ILE A 578 17.26 -12.23 34.88
N TYR A 579 15.96 -11.94 35.01
CA TYR A 579 15.38 -11.49 36.29
C TYR A 579 14.47 -12.51 36.99
N HIS A 580 14.04 -13.59 36.31
CA HIS A 580 13.19 -14.62 36.91
C HIS A 580 13.97 -15.63 37.79
N ASN A 581 15.30 -15.57 37.80
CA ASN A 581 16.15 -16.32 38.74
C ASN A 581 16.25 -15.69 40.15
N HIS A 582 15.56 -14.58 40.43
CA HIS A 582 15.56 -13.91 41.73
C HIS A 582 14.28 -14.13 42.57
N GLN A 583 13.33 -14.95 42.14
CA GLN A 583 12.09 -15.23 42.91
C GLN A 583 12.03 -16.62 43.57
N THR A 584 13.12 -17.40 43.53
CA THR A 584 13.20 -18.72 44.21
C THR A 584 14.29 -18.82 45.26
N THR A 585 14.82 -17.70 45.76
CA THR A 585 15.81 -17.67 46.85
C THR A 585 15.42 -16.82 48.06
N ASP A 586 14.22 -16.24 48.08
CA ASP A 586 13.63 -15.60 49.28
C ASP A 586 12.23 -16.19 49.56
N MET A 587 12.18 -17.49 49.84
CA MET A 587 11.14 -18.13 50.66
C MET A 587 11.76 -19.17 51.57
#